data_AF-A0A6J0Z9C5-F1
#
_entry.id   AF-A0A6J0Z9C5-F1
#
_cell.length_a   1.000
_cell.length_b   1.000
_cell.length_c   1.000
_cell.angle_alpha   90.00
_cell.angle_beta   90.00
_cell.angle_gamma   90.00
#
_symmetry.space_group_name_H-M   'P 1'
#
loop_
_entity.id
_entity.type
_entity.pdbx_description
1 polymer ?
#
loop_
_entity_poly.entity_id
_entity_poly.type
_entity_poly.pdbx_seq_one_letter_code
_entity_poly.pdbx_strand_id
1 'polypeptide(L)'
;IADRQSALEAELRTVQSSRKDLENFLKWIQEAETTVNVLADASQRENALQDTVLARELTQQMQDIQAEIDAHNDIFKSIDGNRQKMVKALGNSEEATMLQHRLDDMNQRWNDLKAKSASI
;
A
#
# COMPACT_ATOMS: atom_id res chain seq x y z
N ILE A 1 -10.30 -31.53 20.45
CA ILE A 1 -11.39 -30.61 20.01
C ILE A 1 -11.02 -29.16 20.35
N ALA A 2 -10.60 -28.87 21.60
CA ALA A 2 -10.14 -27.54 22.01
C ALA A 2 -9.02 -26.95 21.12
N ASP A 3 -8.00 -27.73 20.76
CA ASP A 3 -6.88 -27.24 19.93
C ASP A 3 -7.31 -26.84 18.52
N ARG A 4 -8.23 -27.62 17.92
CA ARG A 4 -8.79 -27.30 16.59
C ARG A 4 -9.61 -26.02 16.62
N GLN A 5 -10.40 -25.83 17.68
CA GLN A 5 -11.18 -24.61 17.84
C GLN A 5 -10.28 -23.39 18.04
N SER A 6 -9.25 -23.51 18.88
CA SER A 6 -8.27 -22.44 19.11
C SER A 6 -7.53 -22.04 17.83
N ALA A 7 -7.13 -23.02 17.01
CA ALA A 7 -6.47 -22.77 15.72
C ALA A 7 -7.37 -22.01 14.74
N LEU A 8 -8.65 -22.41 14.63
CA LEU A 8 -9.63 -21.73 13.76
C LEU A 8 -9.90 -20.29 14.21
N GLU A 9 -10.01 -20.05 15.51
CA GLU A 9 -10.19 -18.71 16.06
C GLU A 9 -8.95 -17.82 15.81
N ALA A 10 -7.75 -18.37 15.92
CA ALA A 10 -6.51 -17.66 15.61
C ALA A 10 -6.45 -17.29 14.12
N GLU A 11 -6.78 -18.23 13.24
CA GLU A 11 -6.82 -18.00 11.79
C GLU A 11 -7.85 -16.93 11.40
N LEU A 12 -9.05 -16.98 12.00
CA LEU A 12 -10.08 -15.97 11.80
C LEU A 12 -9.61 -14.58 12.22
N ARG A 13 -8.94 -14.47 13.38
CA ARG A 13 -8.36 -13.19 13.84
C ARG A 13 -7.30 -12.66 12.87
N THR A 14 -6.44 -13.54 12.35
CA THR A 14 -5.45 -13.16 11.32
C THR A 14 -6.13 -12.62 10.08
N VAL A 15 -7.13 -13.32 9.53
CA VAL A 15 -7.85 -12.88 8.33
C VAL A 15 -8.55 -11.54 8.55
N GLN A 16 -9.19 -11.34 9.71
CA GLN A 16 -9.85 -10.09 10.05
C GLN A 16 -8.85 -8.93 10.17
N SER A 17 -7.70 -9.16 10.80
CA SER A 17 -6.63 -8.15 10.87
C SER A 17 -6.14 -7.78 9.48
N SER A 18 -5.78 -8.76 8.65
CA SER A 18 -5.26 -8.49 7.30
C SER A 18 -6.26 -7.76 6.40
N ARG A 19 -7.57 -7.95 6.62
CA ARG A 19 -8.60 -7.17 5.91
C ARG A 19 -8.63 -5.71 6.31
N LYS A 20 -8.52 -5.44 7.62
CA LYS A 20 -8.42 -4.07 8.12
C LYS A 20 -7.13 -3.40 7.62
N ASP A 21 -6.04 -4.15 7.62
CA ASP A 21 -4.75 -3.68 7.12
C ASP A 21 -4.84 -3.35 5.63
N LEU A 22 -5.48 -4.20 4.82
CA LEU A 22 -5.77 -3.93 3.40
C LEU A 22 -6.54 -2.61 3.21
N GLU A 23 -7.60 -2.38 3.98
CA GLU A 23 -8.40 -1.16 3.87
C GLU A 23 -7.62 0.10 4.25
N ASN A 24 -6.84 0.03 5.31
CA ASN A 24 -5.99 1.14 5.74
C ASN A 24 -4.88 1.41 4.74
N PHE A 25 -4.25 0.35 4.23
CA PHE A 25 -3.16 0.45 3.27
C PHE A 25 -3.64 1.02 1.92
N LEU A 26 -4.83 0.66 1.44
CA LEU A 26 -5.42 1.25 0.23
C LEU A 26 -5.70 2.77 0.39
N LYS A 27 -6.13 3.21 1.57
CA LYS A 27 -6.31 4.65 1.85
C LYS A 27 -4.96 5.37 1.86
N TRP A 28 -3.97 4.78 2.52
CA TRP A 28 -2.62 5.34 2.54
C TRP A 28 -2.01 5.41 1.14
N ILE A 29 -2.15 4.36 0.30
CA ILE A 29 -1.70 4.39 -1.11
C ILE A 29 -2.34 5.57 -1.84
N GLN A 30 -3.63 5.83 -1.65
CA GLN A 30 -4.31 6.95 -2.31
C GLN A 30 -3.73 8.31 -1.91
N GLU A 31 -3.41 8.49 -0.63
CA GLU A 31 -2.78 9.70 -0.10
C GLU A 31 -1.36 9.83 -0.65
N ALA A 32 -0.56 8.76 -0.60
CA ALA A 32 0.80 8.73 -1.12
C ALA A 32 0.86 9.01 -2.63
N GLU A 33 -0.05 8.44 -3.44
CA GLU A 33 -0.17 8.73 -4.87
C GLU A 33 -0.44 10.22 -5.11
N THR A 34 -1.29 10.84 -4.29
CA THR A 34 -1.57 12.28 -4.37
C THR A 34 -0.32 13.10 -4.09
N THR A 35 0.40 12.75 -3.02
CA THR A 35 1.67 13.40 -2.66
C THR A 35 2.70 13.26 -3.78
N VAL A 36 2.91 12.05 -4.30
CA VAL A 36 3.84 11.79 -5.41
C VAL A 36 3.47 12.56 -6.68
N ASN A 37 2.18 12.71 -7.00
CA ASN A 37 1.74 13.54 -8.12
C ASN A 37 2.12 15.02 -7.92
N VAL A 38 1.84 15.57 -6.74
CA VAL A 38 2.18 16.97 -6.41
C VAL A 38 3.68 17.19 -6.44
N LEU A 39 4.48 16.24 -5.94
CA LEU A 39 5.94 16.30 -5.98
C LEU A 39 6.47 16.25 -7.41
N ALA A 40 5.92 15.39 -8.27
CA ALA A 40 6.29 15.33 -9.68
C ALA A 40 6.04 16.67 -10.39
N ASP A 41 4.85 17.26 -10.19
CA ASP A 41 4.49 18.55 -10.77
C ASP A 41 5.35 19.70 -10.22
N ALA A 42 5.75 19.62 -8.95
CA ALA A 42 6.64 20.61 -8.33
C ALA A 42 8.09 20.47 -8.82
N SER A 43 8.59 19.24 -8.99
CA SER A 43 9.90 18.93 -9.58
C SER A 43 10.01 19.48 -11.01
N GLN A 44 8.98 19.27 -11.84
CA GLN A 44 8.95 19.82 -13.20
C GLN A 44 8.99 21.37 -13.21
N ARG A 45 8.27 22.01 -12.28
CA ARG A 45 8.26 23.47 -12.16
C ARG A 45 9.58 24.03 -11.66
N GLU A 46 10.20 23.39 -10.67
CA GLU A 46 11.51 23.77 -10.16
C GLU A 46 12.55 23.75 -11.29
N ASN A 47 12.59 22.68 -12.07
CA ASN A 47 13.55 22.53 -13.17
C ASN A 47 13.42 23.65 -14.23
N ALA A 48 12.21 24.17 -14.43
CA ALA A 48 11.96 25.31 -15.31
C ALA A 48 12.40 26.67 -14.71
N LEU A 49 12.33 26.82 -13.39
CA LEU A 49 12.65 28.06 -12.67
C LEU A 49 14.11 28.15 -12.20
N GLN A 50 14.81 27.00 -12.11
CA GLN A 50 16.17 26.88 -11.55
C GLN A 50 16.28 27.46 -10.13
N ASP A 51 15.23 27.27 -9.32
CA ASP A 51 15.15 27.78 -7.96
C ASP A 51 15.83 26.83 -6.97
N THR A 52 17.05 27.18 -6.58
CA THR A 52 17.87 26.38 -5.66
C THR A 52 17.28 26.19 -4.26
N VAL A 53 16.38 27.07 -3.80
CA VAL A 53 15.71 26.91 -2.50
C VAL A 53 14.61 25.88 -2.63
N LEU A 54 13.77 26.02 -3.66
CA LEU A 54 12.71 25.06 -3.99
C LEU A 54 13.28 23.65 -4.23
N ALA A 55 14.43 23.56 -4.91
CA ALA A 55 15.12 22.29 -5.17
C ALA A 55 15.47 21.53 -3.87
N ARG A 56 15.93 22.25 -2.84
CA ARG A 56 16.30 21.64 -1.54
C ARG A 56 15.07 21.16 -0.79
N GLU A 57 14.00 21.96 -0.77
CA GLU A 57 12.74 21.60 -0.13
C GLU A 57 12.11 20.37 -0.80
N LEU A 58 12.12 20.33 -2.13
CA LEU A 58 11.63 19.17 -2.89
C LEU A 58 12.47 17.92 -2.63
N THR A 59 13.79 18.05 -2.57
CA THR A 59 14.68 16.94 -2.23
C THR A 59 14.32 16.33 -0.87
N GLN A 60 14.04 17.17 0.14
CA GLN A 60 13.64 16.67 1.45
C GLN A 60 12.29 15.95 1.40
N GLN A 61 11.28 16.55 0.75
CA GLN A 61 9.96 15.93 0.64
C GLN A 61 9.99 14.61 -0.14
N MET A 62 10.86 14.49 -1.14
CA MET A 62 11.10 13.25 -1.87
C MET A 62 11.74 12.16 -0.98
N GLN A 63 12.66 12.53 -0.10
CA GLN A 63 13.22 11.59 0.88
C GLN A 63 12.18 11.13 1.91
N ASP A 64 11.33 12.05 2.37
CA ASP A 64 10.28 11.76 3.34
C ASP A 64 9.26 10.75 2.77
N ILE A 65 8.76 10.99 1.55
CA ILE A 65 7.82 10.05 0.90
C ILE A 65 8.48 8.69 0.63
N GLN A 66 9.77 8.65 0.29
CA GLN A 66 10.48 7.39 0.10
C GLN A 66 10.61 6.61 1.41
N ALA A 67 10.90 7.30 2.52
CA ALA A 67 10.95 6.67 3.84
C ALA A 67 9.57 6.14 4.28
N GLU A 68 8.49 6.87 3.97
CA GLU A 68 7.13 6.40 4.23
C GLU A 68 6.78 5.15 3.40
N ILE A 69 7.14 5.14 2.10
CA ILE A 69 6.99 3.97 1.24
C ILE A 69 7.74 2.78 1.86
N ASP A 70 9.00 2.96 2.23
CA ASP A 70 9.80 1.88 2.81
C ASP A 70 9.21 1.34 4.12
N ALA A 71 8.68 2.23 4.98
CA ALA A 71 8.02 1.84 6.23
C ALA A 71 6.74 1.02 6.01
N HIS A 72 6.01 1.24 4.91
CA HIS A 72 4.80 0.48 4.60
C HIS A 72 5.04 -0.84 3.86
N ASN A 73 6.29 -1.13 3.49
CA ASN A 73 6.65 -2.37 2.79
C ASN A 73 6.29 -3.63 3.59
N ASP A 74 6.44 -3.60 4.92
CA ASP A 74 6.12 -4.74 5.78
C ASP A 74 4.60 -4.96 5.90
N ILE A 75 3.80 -3.88 5.84
CA ILE A 75 2.34 -3.96 5.79
C ILE A 75 1.91 -4.62 4.46
N PHE A 76 2.47 -4.17 3.33
CA PHE A 76 2.22 -4.79 2.03
C PHE A 76 2.54 -6.30 2.05
N LYS A 77 3.73 -6.69 2.53
CA LYS A 77 4.13 -8.10 2.64
C LYS A 77 3.20 -8.92 3.54
N SER A 78 2.75 -8.33 4.64
CA SER A 78 1.80 -8.97 5.57
C SER A 78 0.45 -9.24 4.89
N ILE A 79 -0.08 -8.26 4.16
CA ILE A 79 -1.35 -8.42 3.42
C ILE A 79 -1.18 -9.45 2.31
N ASP A 80 -0.14 -9.33 1.49
CA ASP A 80 0.09 -10.24 0.36
C ASP A 80 0.37 -11.67 0.82
N GLY A 81 1.12 -11.85 1.91
CA GLY A 81 1.34 -13.15 2.53
C GLY A 81 0.08 -13.80 3.10
N ASN A 82 -0.94 -13.00 3.47
CA ASN A 82 -2.24 -13.49 3.95
C ASN A 82 -3.33 -13.55 2.86
N ARG A 83 -3.05 -13.08 1.64
CA ARG A 83 -3.95 -13.06 0.47
C ARG A 83 -4.77 -14.34 0.34
N GLN A 84 -4.09 -15.48 0.24
CA GLN A 84 -4.73 -16.78 0.01
C GLN A 84 -5.63 -17.21 1.18
N LYS A 85 -5.25 -16.89 2.43
CA LYS A 85 -6.06 -17.22 3.61
C LYS A 85 -7.32 -16.38 3.64
N MET A 86 -7.22 -15.08 3.33
CA MET A 86 -8.37 -14.17 3.33
C MET A 86 -9.40 -14.54 2.26
N VAL A 87 -8.94 -14.97 1.09
CA VAL A 87 -9.81 -15.45 0.00
C VAL A 87 -10.42 -16.81 0.36
N LYS A 88 -9.63 -17.77 0.86
CA LYS A 88 -10.14 -19.08 1.31
C LYS A 88 -11.19 -18.98 2.40
N ALA A 89 -11.05 -18.03 3.32
CA ALA A 89 -12.02 -17.79 4.38
C ALA A 89 -13.42 -17.38 3.87
N LEU A 90 -13.54 -16.93 2.62
CA LEU A 90 -14.82 -16.61 1.97
C LEU A 90 -15.38 -17.77 1.14
N GLY A 91 -14.60 -18.80 0.86
CA GLY A 91 -15.01 -19.87 -0.05
C GLY A 91 -15.25 -19.37 -1.48
N ASN A 92 -16.20 -19.99 -2.19
CA ASN A 92 -16.52 -19.66 -3.59
C ASN A 92 -17.64 -18.61 -3.67
N SER A 93 -17.54 -17.53 -2.88
CA SER A 93 -18.54 -16.48 -2.84
C SER A 93 -18.16 -15.29 -3.72
N GLU A 94 -19.13 -14.42 -4.03
CA GLU A 94 -18.88 -13.19 -4.78
C GLU A 94 -17.90 -12.26 -4.03
N GLU A 95 -17.99 -12.25 -2.70
CA GLU A 95 -17.06 -11.51 -1.85
C GLU A 95 -15.62 -11.99 -2.02
N ALA A 96 -15.40 -13.28 -2.28
CA ALA A 96 -14.06 -13.83 -2.54
C ALA A 96 -13.47 -13.24 -3.82
N THR A 97 -14.28 -13.16 -4.88
CA THR A 97 -13.91 -12.53 -6.15
C THR A 97 -13.65 -11.04 -5.98
N MET A 98 -14.53 -10.31 -5.27
CA MET A 98 -14.34 -8.89 -5.00
C MET A 98 -13.06 -8.63 -4.19
N LEU A 99 -12.78 -9.47 -3.19
CA LEU A 99 -11.57 -9.37 -2.39
C LEU A 99 -10.32 -9.61 -3.26
N GLN A 100 -10.34 -10.61 -4.13
CA GLN A 100 -9.25 -10.89 -5.06
C GLN A 100 -8.95 -9.67 -5.93
N HIS A 101 -9.98 -9.06 -6.53
CA HIS A 101 -9.81 -7.84 -7.32
C HIS A 101 -9.20 -6.68 -6.51
N ARG A 102 -9.63 -6.48 -5.26
CA ARG A 102 -9.05 -5.44 -4.39
C ARG A 102 -7.58 -5.70 -4.06
N LEU A 103 -7.19 -6.96 -3.87
CA LEU A 103 -5.80 -7.34 -3.61
C LEU A 103 -4.91 -7.20 -4.85
N ASP A 104 -5.48 -7.41 -6.04
CA ASP A 104 -4.80 -7.20 -7.31
C ASP A 104 -4.62 -5.71 -7.61
N ASP A 105 -5.68 -4.90 -7.40
CA ASP A 105 -5.63 -3.44 -7.47
C ASP A 105 -4.58 -2.86 -6.51
N MET A 106 -4.61 -3.28 -5.24
CA MET A 106 -3.61 -2.88 -4.24
C MET A 106 -2.18 -3.18 -4.72
N ASN A 107 -1.93 -4.38 -5.26
CA ASN A 107 -0.59 -4.76 -5.71
C ASN A 107 -0.14 -3.94 -6.92
N GLN A 108 -1.03 -3.70 -7.88
CA GLN A 108 -0.76 -2.86 -9.03
C GLN A 108 -0.40 -1.43 -8.59
N ARG A 109 -1.27 -0.79 -7.79
CA ARG A 109 -1.07 0.58 -7.30
C ARG A 109 0.19 0.72 -6.45
N TRP A 110 0.50 -0.28 -5.62
CA TRP A 110 1.73 -0.31 -4.86
C TRP A 110 2.98 -0.31 -5.74
N ASN A 111 2.98 -1.11 -6.82
CA ASN A 111 4.11 -1.15 -7.74
C ASN A 111 4.23 0.13 -8.56
N ASP A 112 3.11 0.68 -9.01
CA ASP A 112 3.07 1.95 -9.75
C ASP A 112 3.55 3.12 -8.87
N LEU A 113 3.14 3.16 -7.60
CA LEU A 113 3.56 4.18 -6.64
C LEU A 113 5.09 4.14 -6.44
N LYS A 114 5.68 2.97 -6.21
CA LYS A 114 7.14 2.81 -6.10
C LYS A 114 7.87 3.20 -7.38
N ALA A 115 7.37 2.77 -8.53
CA ALA A 115 7.99 3.10 -9.81
C ALA A 115 7.94 4.60 -10.08
N LYS A 116 6.80 5.24 -9.80
CA LYS A 116 6.60 6.66 -10.00
C LYS A 116 7.46 7.49 -9.05
N SER A 117 7.43 7.19 -7.76
CA SER A 117 8.23 7.91 -6.75
C SER A 117 9.74 7.83 -7.03
N ALA A 118 10.24 6.67 -7.48
CA ALA A 118 11.64 6.51 -7.86
C ALA A 118 12.02 7.20 -9.18
N SER A 119 11.04 7.64 -9.98
CA SER A 119 11.26 8.30 -11.27
C SER A 119 11.20 9.83 -11.23
N ILE A 120 10.77 10.40 -10.09
CA ILE A 120 10.83 11.85 -9.84
C ILE A 120 12.30 12.24 -9.62
#